data_AF-A0A2T7LL86-F1
#
_entry.id   AF-A0A2T7LL86-F1
#
_cell.length_a   1.000
_cell.length_b   1.000
_cell.length_c   1.000
_cell.angle_alpha   90.00
_cell.angle_beta   90.00
_cell.angle_gamma   90.00
#
_symmetry.space_group_name_H-M   'P 1'
#
loop_
_entity.id
_entity.type
_entity.pdbx_description
1 polymer ?
#
loop_
_entity_poly.entity_id
_entity_poly.type
_entity_poly.pdbx_seq_one_letter_code
_entity_poly.pdbx_strand_id
1 'polypeptide(L)'
;MTRVVGQEFVVHLFAPSEGPHAAEAAHALRTVWQECRRQFNMNEPVPGTWLPDVPPTVFEESAEADGGERTLAAQRHHTLGLQAVLRVHHDVLNLSVWCAAPPGTEAPEPWTWWRDLDLRWSRIVERHAPYFLGEARLYFARLDDGPVSADPALYAELKGLLPDTAHGLSSAGVASPGGFALWETALEPDDRALRRFVVALTSEADEAASAWAWSDRGGTELPSLARYLLHAAKLRYQLLVWQRDSRARTLRATLESLSAGIRERRAAPGAKGGPATAQWAEQLAEHLADARILRSELDTLRRTVDIASVNLGRSFDLTGMLVPRGPFTDDRALARSMLERLDDELGYLSAAIDKAEQSAPAKRETPMSADDTSTAPTSDRARNVFVVHGRDEFARSQMFVFLRSIGLNPLEWPALRARGGNASPYLSEVIREGLASAQAVVVLMTPDDIVRLHPDLSKRPAETLPSMQARPNVLIELGMALMTHPTGTLLLKLGEQRPISDIDGLNYIDLDDNQACRQNIISGLRAAGCPVDTMGTDWLSEGDFAGMVAKMRRP
;
A
#
# COMPACT_ATOMS: atom_id res chain seq x y z
N MET A 1 41.47 -0.60 -25.64
CA MET A 1 40.32 -0.96 -26.47
C MET A 1 39.82 -2.30 -25.97
N THR A 2 38.82 -2.25 -25.13
CA THR A 2 38.12 -3.45 -24.67
C THR A 2 37.37 -4.02 -25.88
N ARG A 3 37.66 -5.27 -26.25
CA ARG A 3 36.94 -5.92 -27.36
C ARG A 3 35.61 -6.43 -26.82
N VAL A 4 34.51 -6.01 -27.45
CA VAL A 4 33.16 -6.49 -27.17
C VAL A 4 32.90 -7.66 -28.11
N VAL A 5 32.78 -8.87 -27.56
CA VAL A 5 32.51 -10.11 -28.32
C VAL A 5 31.02 -10.43 -28.46
N GLY A 6 30.17 -9.83 -27.64
CA GLY A 6 28.73 -10.10 -27.67
C GLY A 6 27.89 -8.91 -27.24
N GLN A 7 26.72 -8.77 -27.86
CA GLN A 7 25.71 -7.79 -27.50
C GLN A 7 24.37 -8.48 -27.29
N GLU A 8 23.76 -8.24 -26.14
CA GLU A 8 22.40 -8.67 -25.84
C GLU A 8 21.57 -7.47 -25.36
N PHE A 9 20.25 -7.59 -25.49
CA PHE A 9 19.29 -6.55 -25.17
C PHE A 9 18.15 -7.16 -24.36
N VAL A 10 17.92 -6.66 -23.16
CA VAL A 10 16.80 -7.07 -22.29
C VAL A 10 15.89 -5.87 -22.08
N VAL A 11 14.59 -6.10 -22.11
CA VAL A 11 13.58 -5.12 -21.73
C VAL A 11 12.69 -5.67 -20.63
N HIS A 12 12.36 -4.82 -19.66
CA HIS A 12 11.24 -5.03 -18.74
C HIS A 12 10.24 -3.90 -18.90
N LEU A 13 8.99 -4.25 -19.17
CA LEU A 13 7.87 -3.32 -19.30
C LEU A 13 6.87 -3.60 -18.18
N PHE A 14 6.44 -2.55 -17.48
CA PHE A 14 5.57 -2.65 -16.32
C PHE A 14 4.24 -1.95 -16.58
N ALA A 15 3.13 -2.64 -16.34
CA ALA A 15 1.78 -2.13 -16.58
C ALA A 15 0.89 -2.35 -15.35
N PRO A 16 -0.03 -1.43 -14.99
CA PRO A 16 -0.95 -1.66 -13.89
C PRO A 16 -1.90 -2.83 -14.22
N SER A 17 -2.14 -3.74 -13.26
CA SER A 17 -3.20 -4.76 -13.39
C SER A 17 -4.53 -4.35 -12.75
N GLU A 18 -4.52 -3.29 -11.93
CA GLU A 18 -5.68 -2.77 -11.21
C GLU A 18 -5.82 -1.25 -11.38
N GLY A 19 -7.02 -0.73 -11.07
CA GLY A 19 -7.32 0.69 -11.15
C GLY A 19 -7.88 1.16 -12.50
N PRO A 20 -8.09 2.48 -12.66
CA PRO A 20 -8.89 3.05 -13.75
C PRO A 20 -8.26 2.90 -15.14
N HIS A 21 -6.98 2.57 -15.24
CA HIS A 21 -6.24 2.41 -16.50
C HIS A 21 -5.82 0.96 -16.78
N ALA A 22 -6.25 0.00 -15.95
CA ALA A 22 -5.84 -1.40 -16.08
C ALA A 22 -6.31 -2.04 -17.38
N ALA A 23 -7.52 -1.71 -17.85
CA ALA A 23 -8.08 -2.29 -19.07
C ALA A 23 -7.31 -1.83 -20.32
N GLU A 24 -6.99 -0.53 -20.40
CA GLU A 24 -6.20 0.05 -21.49
C GLU A 24 -4.75 -0.46 -21.45
N ALA A 25 -4.16 -0.55 -20.26
CA ALA A 25 -2.83 -1.11 -20.06
C ALA A 25 -2.75 -2.59 -20.47
N ALA A 26 -3.73 -3.40 -20.08
CA ALA A 26 -3.88 -4.79 -20.48
C ALA A 26 -4.00 -4.95 -22.00
N HIS A 27 -4.80 -4.09 -22.64
CA HIS A 27 -4.92 -4.07 -24.10
C HIS A 27 -3.61 -3.68 -24.79
N ALA A 28 -2.96 -2.61 -24.33
CA ALA A 28 -1.68 -2.14 -24.84
C ALA A 28 -0.59 -3.22 -24.72
N LEU A 29 -0.52 -3.90 -23.58
CA LEU A 29 0.44 -4.98 -23.34
C LEU A 29 0.20 -6.17 -24.28
N ARG A 30 -1.06 -6.57 -24.51
CA ARG A 30 -1.39 -7.62 -25.49
C ARG A 30 -1.01 -7.23 -26.91
N THR A 31 -1.17 -5.95 -27.28
CA THR A 31 -0.73 -5.46 -28.59
C THR A 31 0.80 -5.53 -28.71
N VAL A 32 1.55 -5.10 -27.70
CA VAL A 32 3.02 -5.25 -27.66
C VAL A 32 3.43 -6.72 -27.78
N TRP A 33 2.74 -7.64 -27.08
CA TRP A 33 2.98 -9.08 -27.19
C TRP A 33 2.83 -9.61 -28.62
N GLN A 34 1.76 -9.22 -29.32
CA GLN A 34 1.52 -9.60 -30.71
C GLN A 34 2.53 -8.97 -31.67
N GLU A 35 2.93 -7.74 -31.42
CA GLU A 35 4.00 -7.09 -32.20
C GLU A 35 5.34 -7.79 -32.01
N CYS A 36 5.65 -8.33 -30.82
CA CYS A 36 6.83 -9.19 -30.64
C CYS A 36 6.75 -10.46 -31.51
N ARG A 37 5.57 -11.08 -31.62
CA ARG A 37 5.36 -12.22 -32.53
C ARG A 37 5.65 -11.85 -33.97
N ARG A 38 5.16 -10.69 -34.41
CA ARG A 38 5.23 -10.26 -35.81
C ARG A 38 6.61 -9.73 -36.21
N GLN A 39 7.23 -8.91 -35.35
CA GLN A 39 8.46 -8.17 -35.65
C GLN A 39 9.72 -8.97 -35.29
N PHE A 40 9.65 -9.75 -34.20
CA PHE A 40 10.77 -10.59 -33.75
C PHE A 40 10.55 -12.07 -34.06
N ASN A 41 9.48 -12.43 -34.76
CA ASN A 41 9.15 -13.82 -35.13
C ASN A 41 9.16 -14.78 -33.92
N MET A 42 8.72 -14.27 -32.75
CA MET A 42 8.61 -15.05 -31.51
C MET A 42 7.30 -15.84 -31.48
N ASN A 43 7.16 -16.84 -32.35
CA ASN A 43 5.91 -17.55 -32.61
C ASN A 43 5.86 -18.99 -32.06
N GLU A 44 6.84 -19.39 -31.26
CA GLU A 44 6.87 -20.72 -30.65
C GLU A 44 6.68 -20.67 -29.12
N PRO A 45 6.12 -21.73 -28.51
CA PRO A 45 6.14 -21.89 -27.07
C PRO A 45 7.56 -22.08 -26.54
N VAL A 46 7.78 -21.73 -25.27
CA VAL A 46 9.06 -21.96 -24.57
C VAL A 46 9.10 -23.40 -24.03
N PRO A 47 10.01 -24.27 -24.50
CA PRO A 47 10.06 -25.68 -24.10
C PRO A 47 10.25 -25.83 -22.58
N GLY A 48 9.63 -26.86 -22.00
CA GLY A 48 9.79 -27.20 -20.58
C GLY A 48 8.98 -26.35 -19.59
N THR A 49 8.31 -25.28 -20.03
CA THR A 49 7.56 -24.37 -19.14
C THR A 49 6.06 -24.70 -19.02
N TRP A 50 5.49 -25.47 -19.96
CA TRP A 50 4.04 -25.73 -20.07
C TRP A 50 3.16 -24.47 -20.13
N LEU A 51 3.75 -23.31 -20.42
CA LEU A 51 3.04 -22.04 -20.47
C LEU A 51 2.33 -21.85 -21.81
N PRO A 52 1.18 -21.16 -21.82
CA PRO A 52 0.55 -20.76 -23.06
C PRO A 52 1.42 -19.70 -23.75
N ASP A 53 1.34 -19.68 -25.07
CA ASP A 53 2.03 -18.70 -25.92
C ASP A 53 1.12 -17.49 -26.25
N VAL A 54 -0.15 -17.56 -25.85
CA VAL A 54 -1.14 -16.47 -25.93
C VAL A 54 -1.48 -15.95 -24.52
N PRO A 55 -1.37 -14.64 -24.26
CA PRO A 55 -1.77 -14.03 -22.99
C PRO A 55 -3.27 -14.21 -22.71
N PRO A 56 -3.68 -14.33 -21.44
CA PRO A 56 -5.09 -14.37 -21.10
C PRO A 56 -5.81 -13.06 -21.48
N THR A 57 -7.11 -13.19 -21.80
CA THR A 57 -7.96 -12.04 -22.18
C THR A 57 -8.33 -11.18 -20.98
N VAL A 58 -8.47 -11.80 -19.81
CA VAL A 58 -8.72 -11.14 -18.53
C VAL A 58 -7.57 -11.49 -17.59
N PHE A 59 -7.03 -10.48 -16.90
CA PHE A 59 -5.95 -10.64 -15.94
C PHE A 59 -6.46 -10.79 -14.49
N GLU A 60 -7.76 -11.07 -14.30
CA GLU A 60 -8.46 -11.20 -13.00
C GLU A 60 -8.10 -12.47 -12.21
N GLU A 61 -8.30 -12.37 -10.90
CA GLU A 61 -7.98 -13.30 -9.81
C GLU A 61 -8.29 -14.77 -10.15
N SER A 62 -7.25 -15.54 -10.45
CA SER A 62 -7.27 -16.99 -10.28
C SER A 62 -6.55 -17.29 -8.96
N ALA A 63 -7.29 -17.85 -8.02
CA ALA A 63 -6.88 -18.17 -6.66
C ALA A 63 -5.52 -18.90 -6.59
N GLU A 64 -4.78 -18.58 -5.53
CA GLU A 64 -3.69 -19.38 -4.96
C GLU A 64 -2.47 -19.61 -5.86
N ALA A 65 -1.63 -18.57 -6.01
CA ALA A 65 -0.21 -18.77 -6.25
C ALA A 65 0.57 -18.22 -5.04
N ASP A 66 1.42 -19.07 -4.48
CA ASP A 66 2.27 -18.79 -3.33
C ASP A 66 3.08 -17.50 -3.56
N GLY A 67 2.92 -16.50 -2.69
CA GLY A 67 3.72 -15.26 -2.76
C GLY A 67 3.28 -14.16 -3.74
N GLY A 68 2.17 -14.30 -4.47
CA GLY A 68 1.61 -13.21 -5.30
C GLY A 68 2.31 -12.96 -6.64
N GLU A 69 3.13 -13.90 -7.11
CA GLU A 69 3.80 -13.87 -8.42
C GLU A 69 3.32 -15.05 -9.27
N ARG A 70 3.03 -14.83 -10.56
CA ARG A 70 2.64 -15.89 -11.49
C ARG A 70 3.08 -15.58 -12.91
N THR A 71 3.60 -16.60 -13.60
CA THR A 71 3.84 -16.50 -15.04
C THR A 71 2.56 -16.79 -15.82
N LEU A 72 2.24 -15.93 -16.77
CA LEU A 72 1.00 -15.95 -17.53
C LEU A 72 1.17 -16.56 -18.92
N ALA A 73 2.23 -16.17 -19.63
CA ALA A 73 2.50 -16.62 -20.99
C ALA A 73 4.00 -16.50 -21.32
N ALA A 74 4.48 -17.32 -22.23
CA ALA A 74 5.85 -17.26 -22.74
C ALA A 74 5.88 -17.57 -24.24
N GLN A 75 6.71 -16.85 -24.99
CA GLN A 75 6.93 -17.10 -26.42
C GLN A 75 8.39 -16.91 -26.78
N ARG A 76 8.86 -17.59 -27.82
CA ARG A 76 10.23 -17.49 -28.32
C ARG A 76 10.30 -17.58 -29.83
N HIS A 77 11.44 -17.18 -30.38
CA HIS A 77 11.80 -17.51 -31.75
C HIS A 77 12.26 -18.97 -31.87
N HIS A 78 12.07 -19.56 -33.04
CA HIS A 78 12.46 -20.96 -33.33
C HIS A 78 13.96 -21.24 -33.16
N THR A 79 14.81 -20.41 -33.80
CA THR A 79 16.27 -20.61 -33.84
C THR A 79 17.12 -19.57 -33.12
N LEU A 80 16.68 -18.31 -33.06
CA LEU A 80 17.42 -17.21 -32.42
C LEU A 80 17.15 -17.14 -30.92
N GLY A 81 18.12 -16.59 -30.17
CA GLY A 81 17.99 -16.28 -28.74
C GLY A 81 17.06 -15.09 -28.49
N LEU A 82 15.79 -15.25 -28.86
CA LEU A 82 14.74 -14.24 -28.72
C LEU A 82 13.58 -14.86 -27.92
N GLN A 83 13.26 -14.28 -26.77
CA GLN A 83 12.20 -14.79 -25.89
C GLN A 83 11.45 -13.64 -25.20
N ALA A 84 10.15 -13.82 -25.00
CA ALA A 84 9.32 -12.94 -24.20
C ALA A 84 8.55 -13.74 -23.15
N VAL A 85 8.45 -13.19 -21.94
CA VAL A 85 7.73 -13.80 -20.81
C VAL A 85 6.85 -12.73 -20.16
N LEU A 86 5.58 -13.06 -19.98
CA LEU A 86 4.58 -12.23 -19.33
C LEU A 86 4.25 -12.79 -17.95
N ARG A 87 4.28 -11.92 -16.94
CA ARG A 87 4.04 -12.26 -15.53
C ARG A 87 3.06 -11.27 -14.90
N VAL A 88 2.45 -11.68 -13.81
CA VAL A 88 1.81 -10.81 -12.83
C VAL A 88 2.57 -10.91 -11.51
N HIS A 89 2.80 -9.78 -10.86
CA HIS A 89 3.41 -9.67 -9.55
C HIS A 89 2.62 -8.65 -8.72
N HIS A 90 1.80 -9.15 -7.79
CA HIS A 90 0.76 -8.37 -7.10
C HIS A 90 -0.13 -7.61 -8.10
N ASP A 91 -0.13 -6.29 -8.04
CA ASP A 91 -0.94 -5.35 -8.80
C ASP A 91 -0.26 -4.84 -10.10
N VAL A 92 0.78 -5.56 -10.58
CA VAL A 92 1.55 -5.16 -11.76
C VAL A 92 1.76 -6.33 -12.72
N LEU A 93 1.50 -6.08 -14.01
CA LEU A 93 1.91 -6.93 -15.11
C LEU A 93 3.35 -6.58 -15.52
N ASN A 94 4.18 -7.61 -15.71
CA ASN A 94 5.53 -7.47 -16.23
C ASN A 94 5.68 -8.25 -17.54
N LEU A 95 5.99 -7.56 -18.63
CA LEU A 95 6.48 -8.16 -19.86
C LEU A 95 8.01 -8.02 -19.91
N SER A 96 8.71 -9.13 -19.90
CA SER A 96 10.16 -9.16 -20.14
C SER A 96 10.47 -9.71 -21.52
N VAL A 97 11.39 -9.07 -22.25
CA VAL A 97 11.82 -9.48 -23.58
C VAL A 97 13.34 -9.55 -23.61
N TRP A 98 13.91 -10.67 -24.03
CA TRP A 98 15.33 -10.85 -24.24
C TRP A 98 15.60 -11.06 -25.72
N CYS A 99 16.60 -10.34 -26.22
CA CYS A 99 17.06 -10.41 -27.60
C CYS A 99 18.59 -10.49 -27.62
N ALA A 100 19.13 -11.64 -28.03
CA ALA A 100 20.55 -11.79 -28.34
C ALA A 100 20.82 -11.52 -29.82
N ALA A 101 21.98 -10.91 -30.12
CA ALA A 101 22.50 -10.89 -31.49
C ALA A 101 22.66 -12.34 -32.00
N PRO A 102 22.35 -12.64 -33.27
CA PRO A 102 22.58 -13.96 -33.82
C PRO A 102 24.08 -14.33 -33.72
N PRO A 103 24.41 -15.57 -33.32
CA PRO A 103 25.81 -16.00 -33.24
C PRO A 103 26.53 -15.86 -34.58
N GLY A 104 27.72 -15.26 -34.57
CA GLY A 104 28.56 -15.14 -35.77
C GLY A 104 28.09 -14.12 -36.82
N THR A 105 27.08 -13.30 -36.53
CA THR A 105 26.67 -12.20 -37.43
C THR A 105 27.28 -10.87 -37.02
N GLU A 106 27.95 -10.21 -37.98
CA GLU A 106 28.38 -8.82 -37.82
C GLU A 106 27.15 -7.90 -37.67
N ALA A 107 27.32 -6.82 -36.91
CA ALA A 107 26.26 -5.83 -36.76
C ALA A 107 25.98 -5.15 -38.12
N PRO A 108 24.74 -4.73 -38.40
CA PRO A 108 24.42 -4.12 -39.69
C PRO A 108 25.17 -2.79 -39.85
N GLU A 109 26.11 -2.64 -40.79
CA GLU A 109 26.78 -1.34 -40.99
C GLU A 109 25.78 -0.23 -41.40
N PRO A 110 25.92 1.02 -40.89
CA PRO A 110 26.90 1.54 -39.92
C PRO A 110 26.49 1.41 -38.43
N TRP A 111 25.59 0.50 -38.08
CA TRP A 111 24.90 0.37 -36.79
C TRP A 111 25.43 -0.79 -35.91
N THR A 112 25.10 -0.75 -34.62
CA THR A 112 25.33 -1.84 -33.65
C THR A 112 24.05 -2.65 -33.43
N TRP A 113 24.16 -3.88 -32.91
CA TRP A 113 22.99 -4.68 -32.55
C TRP A 113 22.12 -3.98 -31.49
N TRP A 114 22.73 -3.30 -30.52
CA TRP A 114 21.98 -2.46 -29.57
C TRP A 114 21.14 -1.39 -30.25
N ARG A 115 21.68 -0.67 -31.24
CA ARG A 115 20.95 0.38 -31.96
C ARG A 115 19.78 -0.19 -32.75
N ASP A 116 19.99 -1.28 -33.48
CA ASP A 116 18.94 -1.93 -34.26
C ASP A 116 17.82 -2.48 -33.37
N LEU A 117 18.16 -3.21 -32.31
CA LEU A 117 17.19 -3.78 -31.38
C LEU A 117 16.41 -2.68 -30.63
N ASP A 118 17.08 -1.62 -30.17
CA ASP A 118 16.43 -0.48 -29.53
C ASP A 118 15.46 0.24 -30.47
N LEU A 119 15.85 0.45 -31.73
CA LEU A 119 14.99 1.08 -32.73
C LEU A 119 13.74 0.24 -33.03
N ARG A 120 13.90 -1.08 -33.20
CA ARG A 120 12.77 -2.00 -33.43
C ARG A 120 11.84 -2.02 -32.23
N TRP A 121 12.39 -2.14 -31.02
CA TRP A 121 11.62 -2.13 -29.79
C TRP A 121 10.88 -0.80 -29.57
N SER A 122 11.56 0.33 -29.80
CA SER A 122 10.96 1.67 -29.68
C SER A 122 9.72 1.81 -30.56
N ARG A 123 9.76 1.32 -31.81
CA ARG A 123 8.60 1.36 -32.72
C ARG A 123 7.40 0.54 -32.22
N ILE A 124 7.66 -0.53 -31.47
CA ILE A 124 6.60 -1.37 -30.89
C ILE A 124 5.93 -0.64 -29.72
N VAL A 125 6.71 -0.03 -28.82
CA VAL A 125 6.21 0.50 -27.55
C VAL A 125 5.75 1.97 -27.61
N GLU A 126 6.25 2.78 -28.55
CA GLU A 126 6.06 4.24 -28.60
C GLU A 126 4.59 4.68 -28.48
N ARG A 127 3.67 4.01 -29.20
CA ARG A 127 2.23 4.34 -29.18
C ARG A 127 1.51 3.91 -27.91
N HIS A 128 2.16 3.08 -27.10
CA HIS A 128 1.58 2.44 -25.92
C HIS A 128 2.20 2.94 -24.61
N ALA A 129 3.33 3.66 -24.68
CA ALA A 129 4.08 4.17 -23.54
C ALA A 129 3.21 4.87 -22.45
N PRO A 130 2.18 5.68 -22.78
CA PRO A 130 1.36 6.34 -21.75
C PRO A 130 0.55 5.40 -20.85
N TYR A 131 0.34 4.13 -21.25
CA TYR A 131 -0.43 3.16 -20.48
C TYR A 131 0.42 2.33 -19.52
N PHE A 132 1.75 2.51 -19.54
CA PHE A 132 2.69 1.74 -18.74
C PHE A 132 3.18 2.54 -17.54
N LEU A 133 3.47 1.84 -16.44
CA LEU A 133 4.08 2.42 -15.24
C LEU A 133 5.54 2.80 -15.49
N GLY A 134 6.22 2.03 -16.34
CA GLY A 134 7.59 2.29 -16.72
C GLY A 134 8.18 1.20 -17.60
N GLU A 135 9.36 1.47 -18.12
CA GLU A 135 10.12 0.62 -19.02
C GLU A 135 11.60 0.68 -18.62
N ALA A 136 12.27 -0.47 -18.62
CA ALA A 136 13.71 -0.56 -18.43
C ALA A 136 14.34 -1.32 -19.58
N ARG A 137 15.36 -0.73 -20.20
CA ARG A 137 16.16 -1.36 -21.26
C ARG A 137 17.57 -1.60 -20.76
N LEU A 138 18.10 -2.80 -21.00
CA LEU A 138 19.42 -3.20 -20.57
C LEU A 138 20.23 -3.64 -21.78
N TYR A 139 21.40 -3.03 -21.93
CA TYR A 139 22.34 -3.26 -23.02
C TYR A 139 23.53 -4.04 -22.45
N PHE A 140 23.56 -5.34 -22.70
CA PHE A 140 24.58 -6.26 -22.21
C PHE A 140 25.75 -6.31 -23.19
N ALA A 141 26.96 -6.06 -22.70
CA ALA A 141 28.22 -6.17 -23.42
C ALA A 141 29.05 -7.30 -22.82
N ARG A 142 29.25 -8.37 -23.59
CA ARG A 142 30.19 -9.44 -23.24
C ARG A 142 31.58 -9.05 -23.72
N LEU A 143 32.55 -9.05 -22.81
CA LEU A 143 33.93 -8.64 -23.04
C LEU A 143 34.86 -9.86 -23.13
N ASP A 144 35.92 -9.75 -23.92
CA ASP A 144 36.83 -10.85 -24.27
C ASP A 144 37.65 -11.40 -23.09
N ASP A 145 38.20 -10.52 -22.23
CA ASP A 145 38.98 -10.93 -21.04
C ASP A 145 39.28 -9.75 -20.09
N GLY A 146 39.47 -10.07 -18.79
CA GLY A 146 39.89 -9.15 -17.73
C GLY A 146 38.80 -8.81 -16.70
N PRO A 147 39.18 -8.37 -15.48
CA PRO A 147 38.20 -7.98 -14.46
C PRO A 147 37.38 -6.77 -14.93
N VAL A 148 36.06 -6.85 -14.81
CA VAL A 148 35.20 -5.72 -15.16
C VAL A 148 35.15 -4.72 -14.00
N SER A 149 35.70 -3.53 -14.23
CA SER A 149 35.58 -2.38 -13.32
C SER A 149 34.44 -1.47 -13.73
N ALA A 150 33.78 -0.87 -12.73
CA ALA A 150 32.74 0.12 -12.95
C ALA A 150 33.32 1.53 -13.24
N ASP A 151 34.40 1.62 -14.02
CA ASP A 151 35.11 2.87 -14.25
C ASP A 151 34.52 3.71 -15.41
N PRO A 152 34.77 5.03 -15.43
CA PRO A 152 34.22 5.91 -16.48
C PRO A 152 34.80 5.68 -17.88
N ALA A 153 35.98 5.09 -18.01
CA ALA A 153 36.65 4.91 -19.30
C ALA A 153 35.97 3.78 -20.08
N LEU A 154 35.70 2.65 -19.40
CA LEU A 154 34.93 1.55 -19.98
C LEU A 154 33.53 2.01 -20.39
N TYR A 155 32.86 2.79 -19.54
CA TYR A 155 31.55 3.35 -19.92
C TYR A 155 31.63 4.27 -21.16
N ALA A 156 32.67 5.10 -21.28
CA ALA A 156 32.84 5.96 -22.45
C ALA A 156 33.04 5.16 -23.74
N GLU A 157 33.78 4.04 -23.69
CA GLU A 157 33.90 3.09 -24.81
C GLU A 157 32.53 2.50 -25.18
N LEU A 158 31.78 1.99 -24.20
CA LEU A 158 30.48 1.36 -24.42
C LEU A 158 29.38 2.35 -24.85
N LYS A 159 29.43 3.59 -24.38
CA LYS A 159 28.48 4.65 -24.76
C LYS A 159 28.49 4.91 -26.26
N GLY A 160 29.64 4.77 -26.93
CA GLY A 160 29.74 4.90 -28.38
C GLY A 160 28.91 3.87 -29.16
N LEU A 161 28.58 2.74 -28.54
CA LEU A 161 27.80 1.66 -29.14
C LEU A 161 26.28 1.82 -28.94
N LEU A 162 25.87 2.70 -28.02
CA LEU A 162 24.47 2.96 -27.71
C LEU A 162 23.77 3.77 -28.81
N PRO A 163 22.43 3.69 -28.93
CA PRO A 163 21.66 4.64 -29.71
C PRO A 163 21.81 6.06 -29.16
N ASP A 164 21.77 7.05 -30.05
CA ASP A 164 21.95 8.46 -29.68
C ASP A 164 20.88 8.93 -28.68
N THR A 165 19.68 8.35 -28.74
CA THR A 165 18.57 8.59 -27.79
C THR A 165 18.86 8.09 -26.37
N ALA A 166 19.88 7.24 -26.20
CA ALA A 166 20.36 6.77 -24.90
C ALA A 166 21.57 7.56 -24.39
N HIS A 167 22.03 8.60 -25.10
CA HIS A 167 23.19 9.39 -24.68
C HIS A 167 22.80 10.42 -23.62
N GLY A 168 22.58 9.93 -22.40
CA GLY A 168 22.33 10.75 -21.21
C GLY A 168 23.59 11.11 -20.41
N LEU A 169 23.35 11.80 -19.29
CA LEU A 169 24.28 11.85 -18.17
C LEU A 169 24.35 10.46 -17.55
N SER A 170 25.56 9.93 -17.40
CA SER A 170 25.73 8.64 -16.75
C SER A 170 25.56 8.79 -15.24
N SER A 171 24.86 7.84 -14.62
CA SER A 171 25.06 7.58 -13.20
C SER A 171 26.51 7.14 -12.96
N ALA A 172 26.95 7.21 -11.71
CA ALA A 172 28.17 6.52 -11.30
C ALA A 172 28.04 5.02 -11.59
N GLY A 173 29.15 4.42 -12.03
CA GLY A 173 29.23 2.99 -12.27
C GLY A 173 29.09 2.21 -10.96
N VAL A 174 28.39 1.07 -11.04
CA VAL A 174 28.18 0.15 -9.92
C VAL A 174 28.86 -1.17 -10.24
N ALA A 175 29.74 -1.64 -9.36
CA ALA A 175 30.27 -3.00 -9.43
C ALA A 175 29.32 -3.93 -8.68
N SER A 176 28.98 -5.06 -9.30
CA SER A 176 28.17 -6.11 -8.69
C SER A 176 29.06 -7.12 -7.95
N PRO A 177 28.60 -7.68 -6.81
CA PRO A 177 29.24 -8.83 -6.19
C PRO A 177 29.40 -10.03 -7.14
N GLY A 178 28.56 -10.12 -8.18
CA GLY A 178 28.62 -11.14 -9.22
C GLY A 178 29.67 -10.91 -10.31
N GLY A 179 30.57 -9.92 -10.17
CA GLY A 179 31.71 -9.72 -11.07
C GLY A 179 31.42 -8.97 -12.37
N PHE A 180 30.27 -8.28 -12.46
CA PHE A 180 29.88 -7.44 -13.60
C PHE A 180 29.70 -5.98 -13.18
N ALA A 181 29.71 -5.05 -14.14
CA ALA A 181 29.52 -3.63 -13.91
C ALA A 181 28.24 -3.09 -14.58
N LEU A 182 27.63 -2.08 -13.97
CA LEU A 182 26.38 -1.47 -14.40
C LEU A 182 26.48 0.06 -14.40
N TRP A 183 25.90 0.70 -15.42
CA TRP A 183 25.67 2.14 -15.47
C TRP A 183 24.24 2.43 -15.91
N GLU A 184 23.58 3.42 -15.31
CA GLU A 184 22.33 3.95 -15.85
C GLU A 184 22.64 5.15 -16.75
N THR A 185 22.10 5.13 -17.96
CA THR A 185 22.20 6.24 -18.91
C THR A 185 20.97 7.13 -18.70
N ALA A 186 21.08 8.08 -17.78
CA ALA A 186 19.98 8.93 -17.36
C ALA A 186 19.86 10.18 -18.23
N LEU A 187 18.66 10.47 -18.73
CA LEU A 187 18.25 11.82 -19.08
C LEU A 187 17.47 12.33 -17.85
N GLU A 188 17.90 13.44 -17.24
CA GLU A 188 17.10 14.08 -16.18
C GLU A 188 15.73 14.48 -16.77
N PRO A 189 14.60 14.24 -16.06
CA PRO A 189 14.43 14.28 -14.60
C PRO A 189 14.22 12.93 -13.89
N ASP A 190 14.11 12.98 -12.55
CA ASP A 190 13.91 11.84 -11.62
C ASP A 190 12.63 11.03 -11.86
N ASP A 191 11.68 11.61 -12.60
CA ASP A 191 10.36 11.05 -12.93
C ASP A 191 10.36 10.22 -14.23
N ARG A 192 11.55 9.88 -14.76
CA ARG A 192 11.72 9.12 -16.00
C ARG A 192 10.93 7.80 -16.02
N ALA A 193 10.00 7.69 -16.97
CA ALA A 193 9.28 6.45 -17.24
C ALA A 193 10.17 5.39 -17.93
N LEU A 194 11.13 5.81 -18.74
CA LEU A 194 12.08 4.95 -19.44
C LEU A 194 13.47 5.02 -18.80
N ARG A 195 13.95 3.88 -18.30
CA ARG A 195 15.31 3.69 -17.77
C ARG A 195 16.15 2.87 -18.74
N ARG A 196 17.43 3.19 -18.80
CA ARG A 196 18.38 2.55 -19.71
C ARG A 196 19.65 2.21 -18.96
N PHE A 197 20.10 0.97 -19.07
CA PHE A 197 21.24 0.45 -18.35
C PHE A 197 22.25 -0.18 -19.29
N VAL A 198 23.53 0.12 -19.09
CA VAL A 198 24.63 -0.63 -19.72
C VAL A 198 25.15 -1.64 -18.70
N VAL A 199 25.25 -2.90 -19.09
CA VAL A 199 25.82 -3.98 -18.28
C VAL A 199 27.05 -4.52 -19.00
N ALA A 200 28.20 -4.51 -18.34
CA ALA A 200 29.43 -5.08 -18.86
C ALA A 200 29.83 -6.31 -18.04
N LEU A 201 30.19 -7.41 -18.71
CA LEU A 201 30.53 -8.68 -18.09
C LEU A 201 31.55 -9.45 -18.93
N THR A 202 32.26 -10.39 -18.31
CA THR A 202 32.99 -11.45 -19.01
C THR A 202 32.19 -12.74 -19.01
N SER A 203 32.67 -13.75 -19.73
CA SER A 203 32.07 -15.09 -19.74
C SER A 203 31.97 -15.73 -18.35
N GLU A 204 32.85 -15.36 -17.40
CA GLU A 204 32.80 -15.86 -16.02
C GLU A 204 31.59 -15.33 -15.24
N ALA A 205 31.16 -14.10 -15.51
CA ALA A 205 30.03 -13.44 -14.84
C ALA A 205 28.69 -13.62 -15.58
N ASP A 206 28.67 -14.35 -16.70
CA ASP A 206 27.51 -14.49 -17.59
C ASP A 206 26.30 -15.12 -16.90
N GLU A 207 26.51 -16.19 -16.14
CA GLU A 207 25.45 -16.87 -15.38
C GLU A 207 24.87 -15.96 -14.30
N ALA A 208 25.73 -15.27 -13.55
CA ALA A 208 25.31 -14.38 -12.46
C ALA A 208 24.56 -13.14 -12.99
N ALA A 209 25.06 -12.52 -14.06
CA ALA A 209 24.44 -11.36 -14.67
C ALA A 209 23.10 -11.71 -15.34
N SER A 210 23.04 -12.87 -16.00
CA SER A 210 21.82 -13.38 -16.64
C SER A 210 20.75 -13.71 -15.61
N ALA A 211 21.05 -14.47 -14.54
CA ALA A 211 20.07 -14.79 -13.50
C ALA A 211 19.57 -13.54 -12.74
N TRP A 212 20.39 -12.50 -12.66
CA TRP A 212 20.04 -11.24 -12.00
C TRP A 212 19.05 -10.40 -12.84
N ALA A 213 19.23 -10.35 -14.15
CA ALA A 213 18.44 -9.50 -15.06
C ALA A 213 17.41 -10.26 -15.91
N TRP A 214 17.52 -11.57 -16.04
CA TRP A 214 16.69 -12.42 -16.88
C TRP A 214 16.32 -13.73 -16.15
N SER A 215 15.24 -14.37 -16.59
CA SER A 215 14.80 -15.65 -16.01
C SER A 215 15.58 -16.78 -16.67
N ASP A 216 16.60 -17.28 -15.98
CA ASP A 216 17.52 -18.30 -16.48
C ASP A 216 16.92 -19.73 -16.49
N ARG A 217 17.50 -20.60 -17.34
CA ARG A 217 17.43 -22.08 -17.31
C ARG A 217 16.04 -22.70 -17.06
N GLY A 218 15.02 -22.20 -17.74
CA GLY A 218 13.67 -22.76 -17.70
C GLY A 218 12.83 -22.30 -16.51
N GLY A 219 13.38 -21.44 -15.65
CA GLY A 219 12.59 -20.66 -14.70
C GLY A 219 11.84 -19.55 -15.42
N THR A 220 10.64 -19.24 -14.94
CA THR A 220 9.85 -18.12 -15.45
C THR A 220 9.55 -17.08 -14.39
N GLU A 221 10.20 -17.18 -13.23
CA GLU A 221 10.09 -16.22 -12.13
C GLU A 221 10.66 -14.86 -12.51
N LEU A 222 10.17 -13.81 -11.86
CA LEU A 222 10.59 -12.43 -12.03
C LEU A 222 12.02 -12.26 -11.50
N PRO A 223 12.99 -11.87 -12.35
CA PRO A 223 14.37 -11.67 -11.92
C PRO A 223 14.49 -10.60 -10.84
N SER A 224 15.52 -10.70 -10.01
CA SER A 224 15.71 -9.80 -8.87
C SER A 224 15.84 -8.33 -9.29
N LEU A 225 16.55 -8.04 -10.37
CA LEU A 225 16.61 -6.69 -10.93
C LEU A 225 15.26 -6.23 -11.49
N ALA A 226 14.54 -7.11 -12.20
CA ALA A 226 13.23 -6.77 -12.75
C ALA A 226 12.22 -6.44 -11.64
N ARG A 227 12.25 -7.18 -10.51
CA ARG A 227 11.46 -6.90 -9.30
C ARG A 227 11.82 -5.56 -8.67
N TYR A 228 13.11 -5.25 -8.58
CA TYR A 228 13.56 -3.94 -8.11
C TYR A 228 13.05 -2.80 -9.02
N LEU A 229 13.24 -2.95 -10.34
CA LEU A 229 12.84 -1.96 -11.33
C LEU A 229 11.32 -1.78 -11.39
N LEU A 230 10.54 -2.83 -11.10
CA LEU A 230 9.09 -2.75 -10.93
C LEU A 230 8.72 -1.78 -9.80
N HIS A 231 9.30 -1.95 -8.61
CA HIS A 231 9.03 -1.06 -7.49
C HIS A 231 9.52 0.37 -7.76
N ALA A 232 10.65 0.52 -8.46
CA ALA A 232 11.19 1.81 -8.86
C ALA A 232 10.27 2.51 -9.89
N ALA A 233 9.66 1.76 -10.81
CA ALA A 233 8.68 2.26 -11.77
C ALA A 233 7.39 2.68 -11.07
N LYS A 234 6.88 1.88 -10.12
CA LYS A 234 5.71 2.26 -9.29
C LYS A 234 5.97 3.59 -8.57
N LEU A 235 7.12 3.71 -7.90
CA LEU A 235 7.51 4.93 -7.19
C LEU A 235 7.49 6.16 -8.12
N ARG A 236 8.11 6.06 -9.29
CA ARG A 236 8.17 7.17 -10.26
C ARG A 236 6.82 7.50 -10.87
N TYR A 237 6.00 6.49 -11.16
CA TYR A 237 4.64 6.70 -11.63
C TYR A 237 3.82 7.50 -10.60
N GLN A 238 3.91 7.13 -9.32
CA GLN A 238 3.24 7.86 -8.24
C GLN A 238 3.75 9.30 -8.13
N LEU A 239 5.06 9.52 -8.28
CA LEU A 239 5.63 10.86 -8.31
C LEU A 239 5.11 11.70 -9.48
N LEU A 240 5.05 11.12 -10.69
CA LEU A 240 4.52 11.78 -11.89
C LEU A 240 3.07 12.21 -11.71
N VAL A 241 2.21 11.31 -11.22
CA VAL A 241 0.80 11.58 -10.98
C VAL A 241 0.65 12.70 -9.96
N TRP A 242 1.38 12.64 -8.85
CA TRP A 242 1.32 13.62 -7.79
C TRP A 242 1.88 14.99 -8.18
N GLN A 243 3.00 15.06 -8.90
CA GLN A 243 3.59 16.34 -9.33
C GLN A 243 2.70 17.12 -10.31
N ARG A 244 1.90 16.40 -11.12
CA ARG A 244 0.92 17.01 -12.02
C ARG A 244 -0.32 17.50 -11.28
N ASP A 245 -0.54 17.01 -10.06
CA ASP A 245 -1.70 17.39 -9.26
C ASP A 245 -1.43 18.69 -8.47
N SER A 246 -2.08 19.78 -8.90
CA SER A 246 -2.04 21.06 -8.19
C SER A 246 -3.16 21.22 -7.16
N ARG A 247 -4.05 20.22 -7.01
CA ARG A 247 -5.25 20.31 -6.17
C ARG A 247 -4.93 20.67 -4.72
N ALA A 248 -3.91 20.08 -4.12
CA ALA A 248 -3.56 20.33 -2.72
C ALA A 248 -3.21 21.80 -2.46
N ARG A 249 -2.33 22.36 -3.31
CA ARG A 249 -1.95 23.78 -3.24
C ARG A 249 -3.15 24.70 -3.49
N THR A 250 -3.99 24.40 -4.49
CA THR A 250 -5.17 25.19 -4.82
C THR A 250 -6.20 25.17 -3.69
N LEU A 251 -6.56 23.99 -3.18
CA LEU A 251 -7.52 23.85 -2.07
C LEU A 251 -7.03 24.57 -0.82
N ARG A 252 -5.74 24.43 -0.47
CA ARG A 252 -5.16 25.15 0.67
C ARG A 252 -5.31 26.66 0.52
N ALA A 253 -4.92 27.22 -0.63
CA ALA A 253 -5.03 28.66 -0.87
C ALA A 253 -6.48 29.16 -0.80
N THR A 254 -7.43 28.37 -1.34
CA THR A 254 -8.86 28.67 -1.26
C THR A 254 -9.38 28.65 0.17
N LEU A 255 -9.06 27.62 0.96
CA LEU A 255 -9.45 27.52 2.37
C LEU A 255 -8.90 28.70 3.18
N GLU A 256 -7.63 29.06 2.99
CA GLU A 256 -7.00 30.19 3.69
C GLU A 256 -7.66 31.52 3.33
N SER A 257 -7.93 31.75 2.04
CA SER A 257 -8.59 32.97 1.55
C SER A 257 -10.01 33.12 2.10
N LEU A 258 -10.83 32.07 2.01
CA LEU A 258 -12.20 32.07 2.54
C LEU A 258 -12.22 32.26 4.06
N SER A 259 -11.33 31.57 4.78
CA SER A 259 -11.21 31.68 6.24
C SER A 259 -10.78 33.07 6.67
N ALA A 260 -9.83 33.70 5.97
CA ALA A 260 -9.43 35.08 6.23
C ALA A 260 -10.60 36.05 6.00
N GLY A 261 -11.29 35.95 4.86
CA GLY A 261 -12.43 36.79 4.52
C GLY A 261 -13.58 36.70 5.52
N ILE A 262 -13.89 35.50 6.02
CA ILE A 262 -14.92 35.29 7.06
C ILE A 262 -14.50 35.94 8.38
N ARG A 263 -13.24 35.78 8.80
CA ARG A 263 -12.72 36.37 10.05
C ARG A 263 -12.73 37.90 10.02
N GLU A 264 -12.25 38.51 8.93
CA GLU A 264 -12.24 39.97 8.77
C GLU A 264 -13.66 40.55 8.83
N ARG A 265 -14.62 39.94 8.14
CA ARG A 265 -16.02 40.39 8.17
C ARG A 265 -16.67 40.20 9.54
N ARG A 266 -16.33 39.15 10.30
CA ARG A 266 -16.82 38.97 11.68
C ARG A 266 -16.23 39.99 12.65
N ALA A 267 -14.99 40.42 12.42
CA ALA A 267 -14.33 41.44 13.25
C ALA A 267 -14.81 42.88 12.97
N ALA A 268 -15.51 43.12 11.85
CA ALA A 268 -15.97 44.45 11.47
C ALA A 268 -17.09 44.99 12.41
N PRO A 269 -17.01 46.25 12.88
CA PRO A 269 -18.03 46.85 13.75
C PRO A 269 -19.41 46.89 13.07
N GLY A 270 -20.44 46.34 13.73
CA GLY A 270 -21.81 46.31 13.21
C GLY A 270 -22.15 45.12 12.30
N ALA A 271 -21.28 44.12 12.19
CA ALA A 271 -21.49 42.93 11.36
C ALA A 271 -22.63 42.04 11.88
N LYS A 272 -23.86 42.25 11.39
CA LYS A 272 -24.88 41.19 11.35
C LYS A 272 -24.54 40.33 10.13
N GLY A 273 -24.16 39.07 10.35
CA GLY A 273 -23.79 38.11 9.29
C GLY A 273 -24.71 38.22 8.08
N GLY A 274 -24.21 38.86 7.01
CA GLY A 274 -24.97 39.13 5.80
C GLY A 274 -24.97 37.93 4.85
N PRO A 275 -25.81 37.95 3.80
CA PRO A 275 -25.93 36.85 2.83
C PRO A 275 -24.59 36.46 2.18
N ALA A 276 -23.69 37.42 1.95
CA ALA A 276 -22.35 37.15 1.42
C ALA A 276 -21.47 36.31 2.38
N THR A 277 -21.58 36.52 3.70
CA THR A 277 -20.82 35.73 4.69
C THR A 277 -21.39 34.31 4.82
N ALA A 278 -22.71 34.15 4.65
CA ALA A 278 -23.34 32.83 4.61
C ALA A 278 -22.92 32.04 3.36
N GLN A 279 -22.88 32.70 2.19
CA GLN A 279 -22.40 32.10 0.94
C GLN A 279 -20.92 31.66 1.05
N TRP A 280 -20.05 32.49 1.62
CA TRP A 280 -18.65 32.11 1.85
C TRP A 280 -18.49 30.95 2.84
N ALA A 281 -19.36 30.86 3.85
CA ALA A 281 -19.36 29.75 4.78
C ALA A 281 -19.81 28.43 4.13
N GLU A 282 -20.76 28.48 3.20
CA GLU A 282 -21.20 27.32 2.42
C GLU A 282 -20.07 26.84 1.49
N GLN A 283 -19.44 27.76 0.74
CA GLN A 283 -18.26 27.45 -0.08
C GLN A 283 -17.09 26.89 0.75
N LEU A 284 -16.88 27.43 1.95
CA LEU A 284 -15.86 26.90 2.86
C LEU A 284 -16.16 25.46 3.27
N ALA A 285 -17.43 25.13 3.54
CA ALA A 285 -17.83 23.78 3.92
C ALA A 285 -17.66 22.76 2.78
N GLU A 286 -17.94 23.16 1.54
CA GLU A 286 -17.70 22.34 0.34
C GLU A 286 -16.20 22.05 0.16
N HIS A 287 -15.36 23.09 0.15
CA HIS A 287 -13.91 22.91 0.01
C HIS A 287 -13.26 22.20 1.20
N LEU A 288 -13.86 22.28 2.40
CA LEU A 288 -13.45 21.48 3.55
C LEU A 288 -13.70 19.98 3.31
N ALA A 289 -14.80 19.61 2.67
CA ALA A 289 -15.06 18.21 2.32
C ALA A 289 -14.04 17.71 1.28
N ASP A 290 -13.80 18.50 0.22
CA ASP A 290 -12.79 18.19 -0.81
C ASP A 290 -11.39 18.04 -0.22
N ALA A 291 -11.00 18.95 0.68
CA ALA A 291 -9.70 18.91 1.34
C ALA A 291 -9.52 17.66 2.22
N ARG A 292 -10.57 17.18 2.89
CA ARG A 292 -10.52 15.94 3.68
C ARG A 292 -10.38 14.71 2.79
N ILE A 293 -11.09 14.67 1.66
CA ILE A 293 -10.95 13.59 0.66
C ILE A 293 -9.51 13.57 0.15
N LEU A 294 -9.01 14.72 -0.29
CA LEU A 294 -7.65 14.82 -0.81
C LEU A 294 -6.59 14.43 0.23
N ARG A 295 -6.77 14.80 1.51
CA ARG A 295 -5.87 14.36 2.58
C ARG A 295 -5.84 12.82 2.68
N SER A 296 -7.00 12.18 2.64
CA SER A 296 -7.09 10.71 2.66
C SER A 296 -6.43 10.06 1.43
N GLU A 297 -6.53 10.68 0.26
CA GLU A 297 -5.84 10.24 -0.97
C GLU A 297 -4.32 10.37 -0.83
N LEU A 298 -3.82 11.50 -0.30
CA LEU A 298 -2.40 11.74 -0.07
C LEU A 298 -1.79 10.79 0.97
N ASP A 299 -2.53 10.43 2.02
CA ASP A 299 -2.07 9.43 2.98
C ASP A 299 -1.98 8.02 2.37
N THR A 300 -2.95 7.66 1.52
CA THR A 300 -2.92 6.40 0.77
C THR A 300 -1.71 6.35 -0.17
N LEU A 301 -1.45 7.46 -0.85
CA LEU A 301 -0.26 7.64 -1.69
C LEU A 301 1.03 7.50 -0.86
N ARG A 302 1.12 8.18 0.28
CA ARG A 302 2.26 8.09 1.20
C ARG A 302 2.52 6.65 1.64
N ARG A 303 1.48 5.91 2.01
CA ARG A 303 1.61 4.49 2.38
C ARG A 303 2.10 3.64 1.22
N THR A 304 1.64 3.92 0.00
CA THR A 304 2.09 3.22 -1.22
C THR A 304 3.58 3.46 -1.48
N VAL A 305 4.04 4.70 -1.32
CA VAL A 305 5.46 5.09 -1.47
C VAL A 305 6.34 4.41 -0.40
N ASP A 306 5.87 4.36 0.84
CA ASP A 306 6.56 3.71 1.96
C ASP A 306 6.76 2.21 1.70
N ILE A 307 5.70 1.52 1.25
CA ILE A 307 5.78 0.10 0.86
C ILE A 307 6.76 -0.10 -0.29
N ALA A 308 6.70 0.74 -1.34
CA ALA A 308 7.62 0.67 -2.47
C ALA A 308 9.08 0.87 -2.03
N SER A 309 9.34 1.82 -1.13
CA SER A 309 10.65 2.10 -0.54
C SER A 309 11.23 0.88 0.20
N VAL A 310 10.41 0.23 1.02
CA VAL A 310 10.81 -1.00 1.73
C VAL A 310 11.07 -2.14 0.76
N ASN A 311 10.22 -2.33 -0.25
CA ASN A 311 10.35 -3.42 -1.22
C ASN A 311 11.56 -3.26 -2.15
N LEU A 312 11.93 -2.02 -2.51
CA LEU A 312 13.21 -1.75 -3.19
C LEU A 312 14.39 -2.32 -2.42
N GLY A 313 14.42 -2.12 -1.09
CA GLY A 313 15.49 -2.64 -0.23
C GLY A 313 15.49 -4.16 -0.03
N ARG A 314 14.38 -4.85 -0.34
CA ARG A 314 14.23 -6.31 -0.19
C ARG A 314 14.42 -7.10 -1.49
N SER A 315 14.51 -6.41 -2.64
CA SER A 315 14.53 -7.08 -3.95
C SER A 315 15.79 -7.92 -4.18
N PHE A 316 16.94 -7.45 -3.68
CA PHE A 316 18.21 -8.18 -3.58
C PHE A 316 19.15 -7.42 -2.63
N ASP A 317 20.29 -8.04 -2.28
CA ASP A 317 21.30 -7.40 -1.45
C ASP A 317 21.96 -6.24 -2.20
N LEU A 318 21.61 -5.01 -1.79
CA LEU A 318 22.19 -3.78 -2.31
C LEU A 318 23.52 -3.43 -1.61
N THR A 319 23.95 -4.23 -0.62
CA THR A 319 25.19 -3.99 0.11
C THR A 319 26.38 -4.02 -0.86
N GLY A 320 27.14 -2.91 -0.91
CA GLY A 320 28.24 -2.74 -1.86
C GLY A 320 27.85 -2.15 -3.22
N MET A 321 26.56 -2.10 -3.57
CA MET A 321 26.06 -1.51 -4.83
C MET A 321 25.56 -0.05 -4.66
N LEU A 322 25.47 0.43 -3.42
CA LEU A 322 25.05 1.80 -3.09
C LEU A 322 26.22 2.78 -3.20
N VAL A 323 26.50 3.20 -4.43
CA VAL A 323 27.52 4.22 -4.71
C VAL A 323 26.92 5.63 -4.79
N PRO A 324 27.66 6.69 -4.43
CA PRO A 324 27.18 8.07 -4.60
C PRO A 324 26.84 8.37 -6.07
N ARG A 325 25.66 8.95 -6.33
CA ARG A 325 25.12 9.20 -7.69
C ARG A 325 24.94 7.94 -8.54
N GLY A 326 24.79 6.79 -7.89
CA GLY A 326 24.46 5.52 -8.55
C GLY A 326 22.94 5.31 -8.63
N PRO A 327 22.47 4.48 -9.57
CA PRO A 327 21.04 4.33 -9.88
C PRO A 327 20.20 3.88 -8.67
N PHE A 328 20.75 3.01 -7.84
CA PHE A 328 20.06 2.50 -6.65
C PHE A 328 20.05 3.48 -5.48
N THR A 329 21.10 4.30 -5.36
CA THR A 329 21.18 5.38 -4.37
C THR A 329 20.17 6.47 -4.73
N ASP A 330 20.08 6.80 -6.01
CA ASP A 330 19.14 7.80 -6.54
C ASP A 330 17.69 7.36 -6.29
N ASP A 331 17.36 6.09 -6.54
CA ASP A 331 16.02 5.54 -6.25
C ASP A 331 15.65 5.65 -4.75
N ARG A 332 16.59 5.36 -3.85
CA ARG A 332 16.38 5.50 -2.40
C ARG A 332 16.26 6.95 -1.96
N ALA A 333 17.05 7.85 -2.55
CA ALA A 333 16.98 9.27 -2.29
C ALA A 333 15.63 9.84 -2.76
N LEU A 334 15.16 9.42 -3.94
CA LEU A 334 13.86 9.79 -4.48
C LEU A 334 12.72 9.33 -3.57
N ALA A 335 12.73 8.08 -3.12
CA ALA A 335 11.71 7.55 -2.22
C ALA A 335 11.67 8.34 -0.90
N ARG A 336 12.83 8.63 -0.31
CA ARG A 336 12.93 9.43 0.91
C ARG A 336 12.40 10.84 0.70
N SER A 337 12.86 11.53 -0.33
CA SER A 337 12.42 12.90 -0.63
C SER A 337 10.92 12.97 -0.89
N MET A 338 10.36 11.98 -1.58
CA MET A 338 8.92 11.90 -1.83
C MET A 338 8.13 11.73 -0.53
N LEU A 339 8.58 10.86 0.39
CA LEU A 339 7.95 10.69 1.70
C LEU A 339 7.99 11.98 2.52
N GLU A 340 9.15 12.64 2.59
CA GLU A 340 9.31 13.93 3.28
C GLU A 340 8.34 14.98 2.71
N ARG A 341 8.25 15.11 1.39
CA ARG A 341 7.35 16.08 0.77
C ARG A 341 5.86 15.75 0.96
N LEU A 342 5.50 14.46 1.01
CA LEU A 342 4.12 14.05 1.31
C LEU A 342 3.77 14.33 2.77
N ASP A 343 4.69 14.07 3.69
CA ASP A 343 4.54 14.41 5.11
C ASP A 343 4.33 15.92 5.30
N ASP A 344 5.12 16.75 4.62
CA ASP A 344 4.96 18.21 4.64
C ASP A 344 3.60 18.65 4.08
N GLU A 345 3.19 18.13 2.91
CA GLU A 345 1.91 18.50 2.28
C GLU A 345 0.71 18.09 3.14
N LEU A 346 0.74 16.89 3.73
CA LEU A 346 -0.27 16.41 4.68
C LEU A 346 -0.35 17.31 5.92
N GLY A 347 0.81 17.73 6.44
CA GLY A 347 0.90 18.65 7.57
C GLY A 347 0.29 20.02 7.25
N TYR A 348 0.66 20.61 6.10
CA TYR A 348 0.09 21.90 5.68
C TYR A 348 -1.40 21.83 5.39
N LEU A 349 -1.87 20.78 4.71
CA LEU A 349 -3.28 20.60 4.40
C LEU A 349 -4.10 20.42 5.67
N SER A 350 -3.62 19.62 6.64
CA SER A 350 -4.27 19.44 7.93
C SER A 350 -4.38 20.77 8.70
N ALA A 351 -3.29 21.54 8.78
CA ALA A 351 -3.32 22.85 9.43
C ALA A 351 -4.28 23.85 8.74
N ALA A 352 -4.45 23.76 7.42
CA ALA A 352 -5.41 24.59 6.70
C ALA A 352 -6.86 24.16 6.96
N ILE A 353 -7.13 22.84 7.03
CA ILE A 353 -8.43 22.29 7.43
C ILE A 353 -8.79 22.76 8.85
N ASP A 354 -7.89 22.61 9.82
CA ASP A 354 -8.14 23.01 11.21
C ASP A 354 -8.48 24.51 11.34
N LYS A 355 -7.75 25.37 10.63
CA LYS A 355 -8.01 26.82 10.59
C LYS A 355 -9.36 27.16 9.93
N ALA A 356 -9.71 26.43 8.88
CA ALA A 356 -10.98 26.59 8.19
C ALA A 356 -12.15 26.15 9.06
N GLU A 357 -12.03 25.04 9.79
CA GLU A 357 -13.05 24.57 10.74
C GLU A 357 -13.32 25.59 11.86
N GLN A 358 -12.28 26.22 12.40
CA GLN A 358 -12.42 27.29 13.39
C GLN A 358 -13.12 28.54 12.84
N SER A 359 -13.04 28.76 11.53
CA SER A 359 -13.64 29.90 10.84
C SER A 359 -15.08 29.62 10.38
N ALA A 360 -15.45 28.35 10.21
CA ALA A 360 -16.81 27.94 9.86
C ALA A 360 -17.82 28.38 10.94
N PRO A 361 -19.07 28.74 10.56
CA PRO A 361 -20.11 29.00 11.54
C PRO A 361 -20.48 27.70 12.26
N ALA A 362 -20.72 27.78 13.57
CA ALA A 362 -21.33 26.68 14.32
C ALA A 362 -22.63 26.27 13.60
N LYS A 363 -22.77 24.96 13.32
CA LYS A 363 -24.01 24.40 12.78
C LYS A 363 -25.17 24.90 13.64
N ARG A 364 -26.12 25.61 13.03
CA ARG A 364 -27.42 25.88 13.65
C ARG A 364 -28.12 24.53 13.79
N GLU A 365 -28.00 23.92 14.95
CA GLU A 365 -28.94 22.88 15.37
C GLU A 365 -30.33 23.51 15.37
N THR A 366 -31.20 22.98 14.53
CA THR A 366 -32.63 23.28 14.57
C THR A 366 -33.15 22.94 15.97
N PRO A 367 -33.77 23.89 16.69
CA PRO A 367 -34.20 23.64 18.06
C PRO A 367 -35.40 22.69 18.04
N MET A 368 -35.19 21.46 18.50
CA MET A 368 -36.28 20.59 18.92
C MET A 368 -36.68 21.02 20.33
N SER A 369 -37.89 21.56 20.43
CA SER A 369 -38.74 21.74 21.62
C SER A 369 -38.05 21.78 22.99
N ALA A 370 -38.04 22.98 23.57
CA ALA A 370 -37.81 23.22 24.97
C ALA A 370 -38.82 22.46 25.84
N ASP A 371 -38.33 21.50 26.62
CA ASP A 371 -38.66 21.48 28.03
C ASP A 371 -37.50 20.85 28.82
N ASP A 372 -37.41 21.26 30.07
CA ASP A 372 -36.50 20.81 31.12
C ASP A 372 -35.08 21.41 31.16
N THR A 373 -35.02 22.61 31.73
CA THR A 373 -33.83 23.17 32.38
C THR A 373 -33.52 22.43 33.68
N SER A 374 -32.40 21.71 33.76
CA SER A 374 -31.69 21.53 35.04
C SER A 374 -30.22 21.11 34.88
N THR A 375 -29.33 22.03 35.24
CA THR A 375 -27.94 21.86 35.72
C THR A 375 -26.86 21.31 34.76
N ALA A 376 -25.87 22.15 34.47
CA ALA A 376 -24.54 21.76 33.97
C ALA A 376 -23.53 21.77 35.15
N PRO A 377 -22.31 21.20 34.99
CA PRO A 377 -22.02 19.84 34.55
C PRO A 377 -20.99 19.15 35.48
N THR A 378 -21.18 17.87 35.80
CA THR A 378 -20.09 16.98 36.26
C THR A 378 -20.09 15.69 35.44
N SER A 379 -19.13 15.65 34.51
CA SER A 379 -18.62 14.53 33.69
C SER A 379 -19.61 13.62 32.94
N ASP A 380 -19.93 13.98 31.69
CA ASP A 380 -20.48 13.07 30.65
C ASP A 380 -19.57 11.84 30.43
N ARG A 381 -18.29 11.93 30.80
CA ARG A 381 -17.30 10.83 30.69
C ARG A 381 -17.63 9.62 31.55
N ALA A 382 -18.12 9.79 32.79
CA ALA A 382 -18.23 8.70 33.75
C ALA A 382 -19.17 7.57 33.28
N ARG A 383 -20.12 7.88 32.40
CA ARG A 383 -21.06 6.91 31.80
C ARG A 383 -20.57 6.29 30.50
N ASN A 384 -19.51 6.83 29.89
CA ASN A 384 -19.06 6.40 28.57
C ASN A 384 -18.30 5.08 28.65
N VAL A 385 -18.69 4.11 27.81
CA VAL A 385 -18.03 2.81 27.68
C VAL A 385 -17.57 2.63 26.23
N PHE A 386 -16.29 2.37 26.01
CA PHE A 386 -15.79 2.00 24.68
C PHE A 386 -15.89 0.49 24.50
N VAL A 387 -16.49 0.04 23.39
CA VAL A 387 -16.68 -1.39 23.12
C VAL A 387 -15.82 -1.81 21.94
N VAL A 388 -14.82 -2.65 22.22
CA VAL A 388 -13.98 -3.30 21.21
C VAL A 388 -14.66 -4.60 20.79
N HIS A 389 -14.84 -4.83 19.49
CA HIS A 389 -15.51 -6.01 18.96
C HIS A 389 -15.00 -6.41 17.59
N GLY A 390 -15.21 -7.67 17.21
CA GLY A 390 -14.90 -8.18 15.87
C GLY A 390 -16.03 -7.96 14.85
N ARG A 391 -16.13 -8.84 13.85
CA ARG A 391 -17.16 -8.79 12.80
C ARG A 391 -18.53 -9.34 13.23
N ASP A 392 -18.65 -9.87 14.44
CA ASP A 392 -19.94 -10.31 14.99
C ASP A 392 -20.82 -9.11 15.41
N GLU A 393 -21.50 -8.53 14.43
CA GLU A 393 -22.40 -7.38 14.63
C GLU A 393 -23.59 -7.71 15.55
N PHE A 394 -24.03 -8.96 15.58
CA PHE A 394 -25.11 -9.35 16.48
C PHE A 394 -24.63 -9.27 17.92
N ALA A 395 -23.50 -9.90 18.25
CA ALA A 395 -22.94 -9.87 19.60
C ALA A 395 -22.64 -8.43 20.06
N ARG A 396 -22.11 -7.59 19.17
CA ARG A 396 -21.93 -6.16 19.42
C ARG A 396 -23.26 -5.47 19.74
N SER A 397 -24.27 -5.62 18.89
CA SER A 397 -25.56 -4.94 19.06
C SER A 397 -26.23 -5.27 20.39
N GLN A 398 -26.20 -6.53 20.81
CA GLN A 398 -26.80 -6.97 22.07
C GLN A 398 -26.03 -6.45 23.29
N MET A 399 -24.70 -6.34 23.21
CA MET A 399 -23.90 -5.70 24.25
C MET A 399 -24.26 -4.21 24.40
N PHE A 400 -24.50 -3.50 23.31
CA PHE A 400 -24.91 -2.09 23.35
C PHE A 400 -26.29 -1.91 23.98
N VAL A 401 -27.24 -2.81 23.67
CA VAL A 401 -28.57 -2.83 24.31
C VAL A 401 -28.44 -3.02 25.82
N PHE A 402 -27.66 -4.02 26.24
CA PHE A 402 -27.41 -4.29 27.65
C PHE A 402 -26.78 -3.08 28.37
N LEU A 403 -25.71 -2.49 27.83
CA LEU A 403 -25.03 -1.34 28.45
C LEU A 403 -25.96 -0.13 28.61
N ARG A 404 -26.84 0.13 27.64
CA ARG A 404 -27.84 1.20 27.73
C ARG A 404 -28.89 0.93 28.81
N SER A 405 -29.33 -0.33 28.95
CA SER A 405 -30.33 -0.70 29.96
C SER A 405 -29.88 -0.46 31.41
N ILE A 406 -28.56 -0.43 31.63
CA ILE A 406 -27.95 -0.16 32.94
C ILE A 406 -27.43 1.28 33.08
N GLY A 407 -27.95 2.20 32.26
CA GLY A 407 -27.69 3.64 32.35
C GLY A 407 -26.32 4.10 31.82
N LEU A 408 -25.60 3.25 31.09
CA LEU A 408 -24.30 3.59 30.48
C LEU A 408 -24.46 4.00 29.02
N ASN A 409 -23.45 4.73 28.53
CA ASN A 409 -23.38 5.24 27.17
C ASN A 409 -22.31 4.49 26.37
N PRO A 410 -22.65 3.39 25.66
CA PRO A 410 -21.70 2.74 24.77
C PRO A 410 -21.39 3.69 23.60
N LEU A 411 -20.11 4.01 23.44
CA LEU A 411 -19.63 4.98 22.45
C LEU A 411 -19.81 4.42 21.04
N GLU A 412 -20.83 4.91 20.34
CA GLU A 412 -21.14 4.52 18.97
C GLU A 412 -20.14 5.11 17.98
N TRP A 413 -19.77 4.31 16.97
CA TRP A 413 -18.79 4.67 15.96
C TRP A 413 -19.12 6.03 15.26
N PRO A 414 -20.36 6.31 14.82
CA PRO A 414 -20.73 7.63 14.29
C PRO A 414 -20.57 8.79 15.28
N ALA A 415 -20.80 8.56 16.56
CA ALA A 415 -20.67 9.60 17.60
C ALA A 415 -19.19 9.88 17.92
N LEU A 416 -18.33 8.86 17.91
CA LEU A 416 -16.89 9.03 18.03
C LEU A 416 -16.30 9.76 16.81
N ARG A 417 -16.74 9.42 15.60
CA ARG A 417 -16.38 10.20 14.39
C ARG A 417 -16.81 11.66 14.47
N ALA A 418 -18.01 11.93 15.00
CA ALA A 418 -18.53 13.29 15.13
C ALA A 418 -17.78 14.11 16.20
N ARG A 419 -17.25 13.47 17.24
CA ARG A 419 -16.46 14.11 18.31
C ARG A 419 -15.02 14.44 17.86
N GLY A 420 -14.44 13.58 17.01
CA GLY A 420 -13.08 13.77 16.49
C GLY A 420 -12.89 14.88 15.46
N GLY A 421 -13.94 15.66 15.17
CA GLY A 421 -13.90 16.80 14.22
C GLY A 421 -13.69 16.42 12.75
N ASN A 422 -13.36 15.17 12.45
CA ASN A 422 -12.98 14.68 11.13
C ASN A 422 -14.11 13.86 10.48
N ALA A 423 -14.43 14.12 9.21
CA ALA A 423 -15.47 13.40 8.47
C ALA A 423 -15.11 11.93 8.15
N SER A 424 -13.81 11.59 8.12
CA SER A 424 -13.30 10.23 7.93
C SER A 424 -12.00 10.01 8.71
N PRO A 425 -12.06 9.76 10.02
CA PRO A 425 -10.89 9.51 10.88
C PRO A 425 -10.27 8.13 10.65
N TYR A 426 -8.96 8.01 10.88
CA TYR A 426 -8.29 6.71 10.88
C TYR A 426 -8.89 5.81 11.96
N LEU A 427 -9.00 4.50 11.69
CA LEU A 427 -9.49 3.53 12.68
C LEU A 427 -8.76 3.69 14.02
N SER A 428 -7.43 3.86 14.00
CA SER A 428 -6.60 4.10 15.18
C SER A 428 -6.85 5.43 15.90
N GLU A 429 -7.30 6.47 15.20
CA GLU A 429 -7.64 7.77 15.80
C GLU A 429 -8.98 7.70 16.52
N VAL A 430 -9.99 7.10 15.89
CA VAL A 430 -11.30 6.86 16.53
C VAL A 430 -11.16 5.94 17.74
N ILE A 431 -10.32 4.91 17.63
CA ILE A 431 -10.01 4.03 18.76
C ILE A 431 -9.32 4.83 19.87
N ARG A 432 -8.31 5.65 19.56
CA ARG A 432 -7.62 6.49 20.55
C ARG A 432 -8.56 7.47 21.23
N GLU A 433 -9.45 8.12 20.48
CA GLU A 433 -10.42 9.06 21.00
C GLU A 433 -11.54 8.36 21.80
N GLY A 434 -12.00 7.21 21.32
CA GLY A 434 -12.93 6.34 22.03
C GLY A 434 -12.38 5.89 23.38
N LEU A 435 -11.13 5.43 23.41
CA LEU A 435 -10.40 5.12 24.64
C LEU A 435 -10.25 6.37 25.52
N ALA A 436 -9.81 7.51 24.97
CA ALA A 436 -9.64 8.74 25.74
C ALA A 436 -10.94 9.28 26.32
N SER A 437 -12.09 9.02 25.70
CA SER A 437 -13.41 9.54 26.09
C SER A 437 -14.21 8.59 26.98
N ALA A 438 -13.72 7.37 27.20
CA ALA A 438 -14.40 6.35 27.97
C ALA A 438 -13.96 6.32 29.45
N GLN A 439 -14.88 5.94 30.32
CA GLN A 439 -14.58 5.56 31.71
C GLN A 439 -14.09 4.12 31.79
N ALA A 440 -14.69 3.23 30.99
CA ALA A 440 -14.36 1.81 30.94
C ALA A 440 -14.30 1.30 29.49
N VAL A 441 -13.55 0.22 29.29
CA VAL A 441 -13.45 -0.47 28.00
C VAL A 441 -14.01 -1.88 28.16
N VAL A 442 -14.92 -2.27 27.28
CA VAL A 442 -15.43 -3.65 27.18
C VAL A 442 -14.87 -4.27 25.92
N VAL A 443 -14.11 -5.36 26.06
CA VAL A 443 -13.54 -6.09 24.93
C VAL A 443 -14.34 -7.37 24.72
N LEU A 444 -15.06 -7.42 23.61
CA LEU A 444 -15.90 -8.55 23.21
C LEU A 444 -15.08 -9.49 22.31
N MET A 445 -14.55 -10.56 22.90
CA MET A 445 -13.77 -11.57 22.21
C MET A 445 -14.72 -12.63 21.62
N THR A 446 -15.14 -12.44 20.36
CA THR A 446 -15.89 -13.44 19.60
C THR A 446 -14.96 -14.35 18.78
N PRO A 447 -15.31 -15.64 18.60
CA PRO A 447 -14.54 -16.58 17.80
C PRO A 447 -14.77 -16.29 16.32
N ASP A 448 -14.07 -15.30 15.78
CA ASP A 448 -14.32 -14.75 14.44
C ASP A 448 -13.44 -15.39 13.35
N ASP A 449 -12.20 -15.74 13.69
CA ASP A 449 -11.23 -16.29 12.75
C ASP A 449 -10.87 -17.73 13.13
N ILE A 450 -10.61 -18.57 12.11
CA ILE A 450 -10.08 -19.93 12.26
C ILE A 450 -8.57 -19.86 12.11
N VAL A 451 -7.83 -20.35 13.11
CA VAL A 451 -6.38 -20.28 13.18
C VAL A 451 -5.76 -21.63 13.50
N ARG A 452 -4.53 -21.86 13.01
CA ARG A 452 -3.69 -23.01 13.36
C ARG A 452 -2.23 -22.56 13.51
N LEU A 453 -1.49 -23.14 14.45
CA LEU A 453 -0.04 -22.91 14.52
C LEU A 453 0.64 -23.64 13.35
N HIS A 454 1.70 -23.03 12.80
CA HIS A 454 2.54 -23.71 11.83
C HIS A 454 3.04 -25.05 12.40
N PRO A 455 2.92 -26.19 11.68
CA PRO A 455 3.24 -27.51 12.22
C PRO A 455 4.65 -27.61 12.82
N ASP A 456 5.65 -27.06 12.13
CA ASP A 456 7.06 -27.11 12.55
C ASP A 456 7.38 -26.28 13.80
N LEU A 457 6.48 -25.37 14.20
CA LEU A 457 6.65 -24.54 15.39
C LEU A 457 5.95 -25.11 16.61
N SER A 458 5.17 -26.18 16.45
CA SER A 458 4.36 -26.72 17.53
C SER A 458 5.16 -27.61 18.48
N LYS A 459 5.04 -27.30 19.78
CA LYS A 459 5.50 -28.19 20.86
C LYS A 459 4.39 -29.13 21.35
N ARG A 460 3.15 -28.97 20.86
CA ARG A 460 1.96 -29.71 21.29
C ARG A 460 1.05 -30.00 20.09
N PRO A 461 0.75 -31.27 19.76
CA PRO A 461 -0.06 -31.62 18.58
C PRO A 461 -1.43 -30.93 18.51
N ALA A 462 -2.02 -30.54 19.65
CA ALA A 462 -3.30 -29.82 19.68
C ALA A 462 -3.24 -28.41 19.05
N GLU A 463 -2.08 -27.75 19.01
CA GLU A 463 -1.95 -26.37 18.49
C GLU A 463 -1.87 -26.31 16.96
N THR A 464 -1.64 -27.44 16.29
CA THR A 464 -1.62 -27.54 14.83
C THR A 464 -2.99 -27.82 14.23
N LEU A 465 -3.96 -28.18 15.07
CA LEU A 465 -5.35 -28.34 14.67
C LEU A 465 -6.02 -26.96 14.50
N PRO A 466 -6.97 -26.81 13.57
CA PRO A 466 -7.81 -25.62 13.49
C PRO A 466 -8.46 -25.31 14.84
N SER A 467 -8.43 -24.04 15.22
CA SER A 467 -8.97 -23.50 16.47
C SER A 467 -9.61 -22.15 16.21
N MET A 468 -10.61 -21.76 17.00
CA MET A 468 -11.22 -20.43 16.87
C MET A 468 -10.42 -19.38 17.63
N GLN A 469 -10.40 -18.14 17.15
CA GLN A 469 -9.78 -17.00 17.82
C GLN A 469 -10.52 -15.70 17.51
N ALA A 470 -10.45 -14.74 18.44
CA ALA A 470 -10.77 -13.35 18.13
C ALA A 470 -9.90 -12.79 16.98
N ARG A 471 -10.49 -11.91 16.18
CA ARG A 471 -9.80 -11.22 15.08
C ARG A 471 -8.50 -10.55 15.54
N PRO A 472 -7.42 -10.57 14.75
CA PRO A 472 -6.17 -9.89 15.09
C PRO A 472 -6.35 -8.42 15.48
N ASN A 473 -7.28 -7.70 14.84
CA ASN A 473 -7.58 -6.30 15.18
C ASN A 473 -8.09 -6.16 16.62
N VAL A 474 -8.98 -7.04 17.07
CA VAL A 474 -9.50 -7.07 18.45
C VAL A 474 -8.38 -7.31 19.45
N LEU A 475 -7.41 -8.15 19.11
CA LEU A 475 -6.24 -8.42 19.96
C LEU A 475 -5.30 -7.22 20.07
N ILE A 476 -5.09 -6.47 18.97
CA ILE A 476 -4.30 -5.24 18.98
C ILE A 476 -5.00 -4.17 19.84
N GLU A 477 -6.31 -3.99 19.65
CA GLU A 477 -7.13 -3.04 20.39
C GLU A 477 -7.21 -3.38 21.88
N LEU A 478 -7.25 -4.67 22.22
CA LEU A 478 -7.11 -5.16 23.59
C LEU A 478 -5.77 -4.71 24.19
N GLY A 479 -4.67 -4.87 23.47
CA GLY A 479 -3.36 -4.39 23.92
C GLY A 479 -3.37 -2.89 24.25
N MET A 480 -4.00 -2.08 23.40
CA MET A 480 -4.17 -0.64 23.62
C MET A 480 -5.08 -0.32 24.82
N ALA A 481 -6.17 -1.07 24.98
CA ALA A 481 -7.10 -0.94 26.11
C ALA A 481 -6.40 -1.24 27.43
N LEU A 482 -5.64 -2.34 27.51
CA LEU A 482 -4.87 -2.71 28.71
C LEU A 482 -3.80 -1.68 29.05
N MET A 483 -3.19 -1.05 28.04
CA MET A 483 -2.19 -0.02 28.26
C MET A 483 -2.79 1.31 28.75
N THR A 484 -4.00 1.67 28.28
CA THR A 484 -4.64 2.95 28.59
C THR A 484 -5.60 2.89 29.78
N HIS A 485 -6.23 1.73 30.01
CA HIS A 485 -7.24 1.47 31.03
C HIS A 485 -6.93 0.16 31.77
N PRO A 486 -5.77 0.03 32.44
CA PRO A 486 -5.33 -1.22 33.07
C PRO A 486 -6.28 -1.74 34.14
N THR A 487 -6.98 -0.84 34.85
CA THR A 487 -7.99 -1.19 35.87
C THR A 487 -9.44 -0.99 35.39
N GLY A 488 -9.63 -0.54 34.15
CA GLY A 488 -10.94 -0.19 33.57
C GLY A 488 -11.31 -1.02 32.35
N THR A 489 -10.56 -2.09 32.04
CA THR A 489 -10.81 -2.98 30.89
C THR A 489 -11.48 -4.26 31.35
N LEU A 490 -12.64 -4.59 30.80
CA LEU A 490 -13.36 -5.84 31.02
C LEU A 490 -13.23 -6.74 29.80
N LEU A 491 -12.82 -7.99 30.02
CA LEU A 491 -12.68 -9.02 28.99
C LEU A 491 -13.89 -9.95 28.98
N LEU A 492 -14.66 -9.93 27.89
CA LEU A 492 -15.81 -10.79 27.69
C LEU A 492 -15.50 -11.82 26.62
N LYS A 493 -15.48 -13.10 26.97
CA LYS A 493 -15.14 -14.20 26.06
C LYS A 493 -16.39 -14.96 25.65
N LEU A 494 -16.57 -15.19 24.35
CA LEU A 494 -17.65 -16.03 23.83
C LEU A 494 -17.08 -17.30 23.19
N GLY A 495 -17.69 -18.43 23.54
CA GLY A 495 -17.34 -19.72 22.94
C GLY A 495 -15.91 -20.18 23.25
N GLU A 496 -15.57 -21.34 22.73
CA GLU A 496 -14.21 -21.86 22.86
C GLU A 496 -13.27 -21.14 21.91
N GLN A 497 -12.14 -20.69 22.44
CA GLN A 497 -11.10 -20.01 21.69
C GLN A 497 -9.74 -20.47 22.18
N ARG A 498 -8.77 -20.47 21.26
CA ARG A 498 -7.38 -20.78 21.58
C ARG A 498 -6.88 -19.84 22.70
N PRO A 499 -6.24 -20.38 23.75
CA PRO A 499 -5.66 -19.56 24.81
C PRO A 499 -4.50 -18.71 24.29
N ILE A 500 -4.32 -17.52 24.87
CA ILE A 500 -3.23 -16.60 24.56
C ILE A 500 -2.44 -16.40 25.85
N SER A 501 -1.24 -16.98 25.90
CA SER A 501 -0.45 -17.09 27.14
C SER A 501 -0.17 -15.76 27.83
N ASP A 502 0.05 -14.69 27.07
CA ASP A 502 0.37 -13.36 27.62
C ASP A 502 -0.81 -12.68 28.32
N ILE A 503 -2.05 -13.13 28.05
CA ILE A 503 -3.27 -12.61 28.67
C ILE A 503 -4.03 -13.67 29.49
N ASP A 504 -3.52 -14.89 29.59
CA ASP A 504 -4.13 -16.00 30.34
C ASP A 504 -4.22 -15.70 31.85
N GLY A 505 -3.39 -14.78 32.36
CA GLY A 505 -3.43 -14.29 33.74
C GLY A 505 -4.46 -13.20 34.03
N LEU A 506 -5.18 -12.71 33.01
CA LEU A 506 -6.25 -11.73 33.17
C LEU A 506 -7.59 -12.42 33.49
N ASN A 507 -8.46 -11.74 34.23
CA ASN A 507 -9.77 -12.28 34.54
C ASN A 507 -10.71 -12.13 33.33
N TYR A 508 -11.21 -13.24 32.81
CA TYR A 508 -12.23 -13.28 31.75
C TYR A 508 -13.60 -13.51 32.36
N ILE A 509 -14.60 -12.84 31.80
CA ILE A 509 -16.00 -13.20 31.99
C ILE A 509 -16.40 -14.02 30.77
N ASP A 510 -16.60 -15.33 30.96
CA ASP A 510 -17.22 -16.16 29.94
C ASP A 510 -18.69 -15.73 29.80
N LEU A 511 -18.99 -15.09 28.67
CA LEU A 511 -20.26 -14.41 28.47
C LEU A 511 -21.38 -15.45 28.30
N ASP A 512 -22.35 -15.40 29.20
CA ASP A 512 -23.51 -16.27 29.19
C ASP A 512 -24.82 -15.53 29.51
N ASP A 513 -25.95 -16.10 29.11
CA ASP A 513 -27.28 -15.50 29.31
C ASP A 513 -27.88 -15.87 30.67
N ASN A 514 -27.09 -15.72 31.73
CA ASN A 514 -27.56 -15.98 33.08
C ASN A 514 -27.35 -14.74 33.96
N GLN A 515 -28.18 -14.61 34.99
CA GLN A 515 -28.16 -13.47 35.90
C GLN A 515 -26.79 -13.27 36.56
N ALA A 516 -26.08 -14.36 36.90
CA ALA A 516 -24.76 -14.28 37.53
C ALA A 516 -23.73 -13.64 36.61
N CYS A 517 -23.71 -14.01 35.33
CA CYS A 517 -22.84 -13.41 34.32
C CYS A 517 -23.12 -11.90 34.17
N ARG A 518 -24.39 -11.51 34.07
CA ARG A 518 -24.80 -10.10 33.97
C ARG A 518 -24.36 -9.30 35.22
N GLN A 519 -24.49 -9.89 36.40
CA GLN A 519 -24.01 -9.29 37.66
C GLN A 519 -22.48 -9.15 37.72
N ASN A 520 -21.73 -10.10 37.15
CA ASN A 520 -20.27 -10.01 37.05
C ASN A 520 -19.85 -8.84 36.16
N ILE A 521 -20.54 -8.63 35.02
CA ILE A 521 -20.29 -7.48 34.14
C ILE A 521 -20.59 -6.17 34.86
N ILE A 522 -21.73 -6.07 35.55
CA ILE A 522 -22.09 -4.90 36.36
C ILE A 522 -21.05 -4.62 37.44
N SER A 523 -20.60 -5.65 38.14
CA SER A 523 -19.60 -5.52 39.20
C SER A 523 -18.27 -5.01 38.64
N GLY A 524 -17.84 -5.53 37.49
CA GLY A 524 -16.65 -5.04 36.79
C GLY A 524 -16.77 -3.58 36.34
N LEU A 525 -17.92 -3.19 35.77
CA LEU A 525 -18.16 -1.81 35.33
C LEU A 525 -18.21 -0.82 36.51
N ARG A 526 -18.79 -1.22 37.64
CA ARG A 526 -18.75 -0.44 38.89
C ARG A 526 -17.32 -0.30 39.40
N ALA A 527 -16.54 -1.38 39.39
CA ALA A 527 -15.13 -1.35 39.78
C ALA A 527 -14.29 -0.44 38.86
N ALA A 528 -14.66 -0.36 37.58
CA ALA A 528 -14.08 0.58 36.61
C ALA A 528 -14.57 2.04 36.78
N GLY A 529 -15.41 2.33 37.77
CA GLY A 529 -15.88 3.69 38.09
C GLY A 529 -17.10 4.15 37.29
N CYS A 530 -17.81 3.23 36.61
CA CYS A 530 -19.04 3.57 35.92
C CYS A 530 -20.23 3.66 36.90
N PRO A 531 -21.09 4.68 36.82
CA PRO A 531 -22.27 4.82 37.65
C PRO A 531 -23.41 3.94 37.10
N VAL A 532 -23.28 2.62 37.29
CA VAL A 532 -24.23 1.62 36.76
C VAL A 532 -25.58 1.73 37.47
N ASP A 533 -26.64 1.95 36.71
CA ASP A 533 -28.01 1.92 37.18
C ASP A 533 -28.55 0.49 37.15
N THR A 534 -28.99 -0.01 38.30
CA THR A 534 -29.65 -1.32 38.43
C THR A 534 -30.96 -1.18 39.18
N MET A 535 -31.60 -0.01 39.13
CA MET A 535 -32.95 0.16 39.65
C MET A 535 -33.94 -0.55 38.72
N GLY A 536 -34.76 -1.44 39.28
CA GLY A 536 -35.67 -2.30 38.52
C GLY A 536 -35.03 -3.64 38.08
N THR A 537 -35.76 -4.40 37.27
CA THR A 537 -35.38 -5.76 36.86
C THR A 537 -35.24 -5.93 35.34
N ASP A 538 -35.61 -4.93 34.54
CA ASP A 538 -35.70 -5.06 33.07
C ASP A 538 -34.34 -5.39 32.44
N TRP A 539 -33.25 -4.83 32.98
CA TRP A 539 -31.87 -5.09 32.55
C TRP A 539 -31.45 -6.57 32.64
N LEU A 540 -32.17 -7.40 33.42
CA LEU A 540 -31.91 -8.85 33.51
C LEU A 540 -32.17 -9.58 32.19
N SER A 541 -33.05 -9.03 31.35
CA SER A 541 -33.44 -9.61 30.05
C SER A 541 -32.99 -8.78 28.85
N GLU A 542 -32.43 -7.58 29.06
CA GLU A 542 -32.01 -6.70 27.97
C GLU A 542 -30.71 -7.18 27.30
N GLY A 543 -30.72 -7.25 25.98
CA GLY A 543 -29.66 -7.86 25.18
C GLY A 543 -29.77 -9.39 25.14
N ASP A 544 -29.99 -9.94 23.95
CA ASP A 544 -30.12 -11.38 23.70
C ASP A 544 -28.76 -12.07 23.68
N PHE A 545 -28.28 -12.48 24.87
CA PHE A 545 -27.02 -13.22 25.00
C PHE A 545 -27.18 -14.71 24.67
N ALA A 546 -28.40 -15.23 24.66
CA ALA A 546 -28.69 -16.61 24.28
C ALA A 546 -28.58 -16.79 22.75
N GLY A 547 -29.07 -15.82 21.98
CA GLY A 547 -29.04 -15.82 20.51
C GLY A 547 -27.65 -15.60 19.88
N MET A 548 -26.61 -15.37 20.69
CA MET A 548 -25.25 -15.17 20.20
C MET A 548 -24.65 -16.46 19.63
N VAL A 549 -24.77 -16.64 18.31
CA VAL A 549 -24.27 -17.81 17.55
C VAL A 549 -22.75 -18.02 17.72
N ALA A 550 -22.00 -16.97 18.10
CA ALA A 550 -20.59 -17.05 18.50
C ALA A 550 -20.27 -18.24 19.42
N LYS A 551 -21.15 -18.56 20.40
CA LYS A 551 -20.97 -19.68 21.33
C LYS A 551 -20.91 -21.05 20.64
N MET A 552 -21.56 -21.17 19.49
CA MET A 552 -21.69 -22.40 18.72
C MET A 552 -20.62 -22.56 17.63
N ARG A 553 -19.82 -21.53 17.35
CA ARG A 553 -18.79 -21.62 16.32
C ARG A 553 -17.74 -22.66 16.68
N ARG A 554 -17.33 -23.45 15.68
CA ARG A 554 -16.29 -24.46 15.76
C ARG A 554 -15.39 -24.32 14.51
N PRO A 555 -14.10 -24.71 14.61
CA PRO A 555 -13.14 -24.61 13.52
C PRO A 555 -13.52 -25.42 12.27
#